data_AF-A0A833J3F1-F1
#
_entry.id   AF-A0A833J3F1-F1
#
_cell.length_a   1.000
_cell.length_b   1.000
_cell.length_c   1.000
_cell.angle_alpha   90.00
_cell.angle_beta   90.00
_cell.angle_gamma   90.00
#
_symmetry.space_group_name_H-M   'P 1'
#
loop_
_entity.id
_entity.type
_entity.pdbx_description
1 polymer ?
#
loop_
_entity_poly.entity_id
_entity_poly.type
_entity_poly.pdbx_seq_one_letter_code
_entity_poly.pdbx_strand_id
1 'polypeptide(L)'
;MQQPDLPDRLAFVWGAFHDLRDERALGFGSVGAIPWSAMDRYAQRSGLSDSDEFARFTALLRAMDAVWLAWMREKMKPTGT
;
A
#
# COMPACT_ATOMS: atom_id res chain seq x y z
N MET A 1 -2.19 8.16 -12.46
CA MET A 1 -2.92 8.91 -11.42
C MET A 1 -2.16 10.21 -11.19
N GLN A 2 -2.84 11.34 -11.01
CA GLN A 2 -2.17 12.59 -10.64
C GLN A 2 -1.84 12.53 -9.15
N GLN A 3 -0.56 12.57 -8.80
CA GLN A 3 -0.10 12.60 -7.42
C GLN A 3 -0.43 13.98 -6.80
N PRO A 4 -0.97 14.05 -5.58
CA PRO A 4 -1.17 15.31 -4.87
C PRO A 4 0.16 15.97 -4.50
N ASP A 5 0.15 17.28 -4.31
CA ASP A 5 1.31 18.01 -3.79
C ASP A 5 1.59 17.57 -2.34
N LEU A 6 2.72 16.89 -2.14
CA LEU A 6 3.08 16.21 -0.91
C LEU A 6 4.56 16.46 -0.59
N PRO A 7 4.93 16.63 0.69
CA PRO A 7 6.32 16.56 1.11
C PRO A 7 6.99 15.27 0.62
N ASP A 8 8.28 15.31 0.28
CA ASP A 8 9.03 14.19 -0.34
C ASP A 8 8.83 12.85 0.39
N ARG A 9 8.83 12.87 1.72
CA ARG A 9 8.60 11.68 2.54
C ARG A 9 7.23 11.05 2.32
N LEU A 10 6.19 11.86 2.11
CA LEU A 10 4.84 11.40 1.83
C LEU A 10 4.66 11.04 0.36
N ALA A 11 5.33 11.76 -0.55
CA ALA A 11 5.42 11.39 -1.97
C ALA A 11 6.01 9.99 -2.15
N PHE A 12 7.05 9.64 -1.38
CA PHE A 12 7.64 8.31 -1.38
C PHE A 12 6.65 7.20 -0.97
N VAL A 13 5.93 7.40 0.15
CA VAL A 13 4.91 6.45 0.62
C VAL A 13 3.77 6.33 -0.39
N TRP A 14 3.35 7.46 -0.98
CA TRP A 14 2.33 7.49 -2.02
C TRP A 14 2.73 6.69 -3.26
N GLY A 15 3.97 6.85 -3.73
CA GLY A 15 4.54 6.05 -4.82
C GLY A 15 4.49 4.56 -4.50
N ALA A 16 4.99 4.17 -3.32
CA ALA A 16 4.99 2.77 -2.89
C ALA A 16 3.59 2.14 -2.85
N PHE A 17 2.58 2.89 -2.40
CA PHE A 17 1.19 2.43 -2.35
C PHE A 17 0.63 2.07 -3.73
N HIS A 18 1.04 2.82 -4.76
CA HIS A 18 0.62 2.59 -6.14
C HIS A 18 1.47 1.53 -6.84
N ASP A 19 2.78 1.53 -6.61
CA ASP A 19 3.71 0.58 -7.23
C ASP A 19 3.45 -0.85 -6.74
N LEU A 20 3.06 -1.01 -5.47
CA LEU A 20 2.75 -2.31 -4.86
C LEU A 20 1.28 -2.72 -5.03
N ARG A 21 0.52 -2.07 -5.93
CA ARG A 21 -0.92 -2.34 -6.07
C ARG A 21 -1.25 -3.78 -6.44
N ASP A 22 -0.40 -4.41 -7.24
CA ASP A 22 -0.64 -5.73 -7.80
C ASP A 22 -0.31 -6.84 -6.78
N GLU A 23 0.44 -6.51 -5.71
CA GLU A 23 0.75 -7.41 -4.58
C GLU A 23 -0.49 -7.74 -3.73
N ARG A 24 -1.60 -7.04 -3.94
CA ARG A 24 -2.84 -7.24 -3.20
C ARG A 24 -3.69 -8.38 -3.75
N ALA A 25 -3.42 -8.86 -4.96
CA ALA A 25 -4.24 -9.90 -5.57
C ALA A 25 -3.99 -11.26 -4.88
N LEU A 26 -5.05 -11.89 -4.36
CA LEU A 26 -5.00 -13.23 -3.77
C LEU A 26 -5.61 -14.32 -4.69
N GLY A 27 -6.17 -13.91 -5.83
CA GLY A 27 -6.90 -14.79 -6.75
C GLY A 27 -8.40 -14.87 -6.44
N PHE A 28 -9.17 -15.52 -7.32
CA PHE A 28 -10.63 -15.74 -7.17
C PHE A 28 -11.45 -14.48 -6.84
N GLY A 29 -11.07 -13.33 -7.39
CA GLY A 29 -11.75 -12.06 -7.12
C GLY A 29 -11.56 -11.54 -5.69
N SER A 30 -10.57 -12.05 -4.95
CA SER A 30 -10.23 -11.61 -3.59
C SER A 30 -8.97 -10.75 -3.58
N VAL A 31 -8.94 -9.81 -2.62
CA VAL A 31 -7.80 -8.91 -2.38
C VAL A 31 -7.36 -8.98 -0.93
N GLY A 32 -6.06 -8.90 -0.72
CA GLY A 32 -5.39 -8.90 0.57
C GLY A 32 -4.57 -7.63 0.78
N ALA A 33 -3.99 -7.53 1.97
CA ALA A 33 -3.07 -6.46 2.30
C ALA A 33 -1.77 -6.57 1.48
N ILE A 34 -1.08 -5.46 1.29
CA ILE A 34 0.29 -5.46 0.77
C ILE A 34 1.16 -6.31 1.74
N PRO A 35 1.86 -7.35 1.26
CA PRO A 35 2.71 -8.18 2.10
C PRO A 35 3.86 -7.38 2.73
N TRP A 36 4.22 -7.67 3.98
CA TRP A 36 5.36 -7.01 4.64
C TRP A 36 6.66 -7.19 3.85
N SER A 37 6.87 -8.37 3.26
CA SER A 37 8.05 -8.66 2.43
C SER A 37 8.13 -7.81 1.16
N ALA A 38 6.98 -7.39 0.60
CA ALA A 38 6.95 -6.45 -0.52
C ALA A 38 7.34 -5.04 -0.06
N MET A 39 6.87 -4.62 1.12
CA MET A 39 7.27 -3.33 1.72
C MET A 39 8.76 -3.29 2.04
N ASP A 40 9.30 -4.36 2.64
CA ASP A 40 10.72 -4.51 2.94
C ASP A 40 11.58 -4.46 1.67
N ARG A 41 11.20 -5.23 0.63
CA ARG A 41 11.91 -5.20 -0.65
C ARG A 41 11.86 -3.84 -1.33
N TYR A 42 10.74 -3.14 -1.26
CA TYR A 42 10.60 -1.79 -1.82
C TYR A 42 11.50 -0.81 -1.08
N ALA A 43 11.46 -0.80 0.25
CA ALA A 43 12.31 0.03 1.10
C ALA A 43 13.81 -0.17 0.82
N GLN A 44 14.26 -1.44 0.77
CA GLN A 44 15.65 -1.77 0.46
C GLN A 44 16.08 -1.27 -0.92
N ARG A 45 15.23 -1.44 -1.95
CA ARG A 45 15.52 -0.97 -3.32
C ARG A 45 15.59 0.55 -3.42
N SER A 46 14.86 1.26 -2.57
CA SER A 46 14.87 2.72 -2.50
C SER A 46 15.95 3.30 -1.60
N GLY A 47 16.81 2.46 -1.00
CA GLY A 47 17.88 2.90 -0.11
C GLY A 47 17.43 3.26 1.31
N LEU A 48 16.21 2.87 1.70
CA LEU A 48 15.69 3.08 3.06
C LEU A 48 16.28 2.01 3.99
N SER A 49 17.39 2.32 4.66
CA SER A 49 18.13 1.37 5.51
C SER A 49 17.95 1.59 7.02
N ASP A 50 17.44 2.74 7.44
CA ASP A 50 17.22 3.06 8.85
C ASP A 50 15.96 2.35 9.39
N SER A 51 16.08 1.70 10.55
CA SER A 51 14.99 0.89 11.12
C SER A 51 13.78 1.72 11.54
N ASP A 52 14.01 2.92 12.07
CA ASP A 52 12.93 3.81 12.51
C ASP A 52 12.23 4.43 11.30
N GLU A 53 12.99 4.75 10.26
CA GLU A 53 12.41 5.20 9.01
C GLU A 53 11.58 4.12 8.32
N PHE A 54 12.05 2.87 8.33
CA PHE A 54 11.30 1.73 7.82
C PHE A 54 10.02 1.48 8.65
N ALA A 55 10.10 1.58 9.98
CA ALA A 55 8.92 1.49 10.85
C ALA A 55 7.88 2.58 10.52
N ARG A 56 8.32 3.83 10.31
CA ARG A 56 7.44 4.93 9.90
C ARG A 56 6.84 4.71 8.51
N PHE A 57 7.64 4.26 7.54
CA PHE A 57 7.21 3.96 6.18
C PHE A 57 6.12 2.88 6.18
N THR A 58 6.39 1.74 6.82
CA THR A 58 5.46 0.62 6.89
C THR A 58 4.18 0.97 7.64
N ALA A 59 4.26 1.78 8.70
CA ALA A 59 3.08 2.27 9.42
C ALA A 59 2.15 3.10 8.52
N LEU A 60 2.70 4.07 7.78
CA LEU A 60 1.91 4.91 6.87
C LEU A 60 1.33 4.11 5.71
N LEU A 61 2.13 3.25 5.08
CA LEU A 61 1.70 2.43 3.96
C LEU A 61 0.57 1.46 4.38
N ARG A 62 0.67 0.85 5.56
CA ARG A 62 -0.40 0.01 6.14
C ARG A 62 -1.68 0.79 6.44
N ALA A 63 -1.57 2.03 6.91
CA ALA A 63 -2.73 2.87 7.16
C ALA A 63 -3.48 3.17 5.84
N MET A 64 -2.77 3.52 4.78
CA MET A 64 -3.35 3.71 3.44
C MET A 64 -4.00 2.42 2.91
N ASP A 65 -3.29 1.29 3.08
CA ASP A 65 -3.76 -0.01 2.63
C ASP A 65 -5.05 -0.46 3.35
N ALA A 66 -5.17 -0.20 4.64
CA ALA A 66 -6.36 -0.50 5.42
C ALA A 66 -7.61 0.24 4.90
N VAL A 67 -7.46 1.52 4.52
CA VAL A 67 -8.53 2.32 3.93
C VAL A 67 -8.94 1.75 2.57
N TRP A 68 -7.98 1.41 1.72
CA TRP A 68 -8.24 0.81 0.41
C TRP A 68 -8.96 -0.54 0.54
N LEU A 69 -8.52 -1.41 1.45
CA LEU A 69 -9.16 -2.69 1.71
C LEU A 69 -10.60 -2.53 2.21
N ALA A 70 -10.86 -1.55 3.07
CA ALA A 70 -12.22 -1.25 3.51
C ALA A 70 -13.11 -0.82 2.34
N TRP A 71 -12.60 0.06 1.47
CA TRP A 71 -13.30 0.49 0.26
C TRP A 71 -13.56 -0.66 -0.72
N MET A 72 -12.58 -1.54 -0.94
CA MET A 72 -12.72 -2.70 -1.81
C MET A 72 -13.73 -3.71 -1.27
N ARG A 73 -13.72 -3.96 0.05
CA ARG A 73 -14.73 -4.82 0.68
C ARG A 73 -16.14 -4.30 0.45
N GLU A 74 -16.34 -2.98 0.51
CA GLU A 74 -17.63 -2.38 0.18
C GLU A 74 -17.98 -2.56 -1.30
N LYS A 75 -17.04 -2.30 -2.19
CA LYS A 75 -17.22 -2.42 -3.65
C LYS A 75 -17.48 -3.85 -4.13
N MET A 76 -16.92 -4.84 -3.44
CA MET A 76 -17.06 -6.27 -3.79
C MET A 76 -18.33 -6.92 -3.20
N LYS A 77 -19.11 -6.19 -2.38
CA LYS A 77 -20.41 -6.71 -1.94
C LYS A 77 -21.28 -6.94 -3.18
N PRO A 78 -21.91 -8.11 -3.34
CA PRO A 78 -22.83 -8.33 -4.44
C PRO A 78 -23.94 -7.28 -4.36
N THR A 79 -24.15 -6.56 -5.46
CA THR A 79 -25.35 -5.73 -5.60
C THR A 79 -26.52 -6.70 -5.61
N GLY A 80 -27.41 -6.59 -4.62
CA GLY A 80 -28.49 -7.55 -4.40
C GLY A 80 -29.23 -7.89 -5.69
N THR A 81 -29.36 -9.20 -5.94
CA THR A 81 -30.21 -9.80 -6.98
C THR A 81 -31.69 -9.58 -6.65
#